data_AF-A0A4M7Q1Q2-F1
#
_entry.id   AF-A0A4M7Q1Q2-F1
#
_cell.length_a   1.000
_cell.length_b   1.000
_cell.length_c   1.000
_cell.angle_alpha   90.00
_cell.angle_beta   90.00
_cell.angle_gamma   90.00
#
_symmetry.space_group_name_H-M   'P 1'
#
loop_
_entity.id
_entity.type
_entity.pdbx_description
1 polymer ?
#
loop_
_entity_poly.entity_id
_entity_poly.type
_entity_poly.pdbx_seq_one_letter_code
_entity_poly.pdbx_strand_id
1 'polypeptide(L)'
;MEQLHFITKLLDIKDPNVQILDIINKDTHKEIIAKLDYDAPSCPECGNQLKKYDFQKPSKIPYLETTGIPTRILLRKRRFKCYHCSK
;
A
#
# COMPACT_ATOMS: atom_id res chain seq x y z
N MET A 1 11.49 9.11 10.89
CA MET A 1 11.05 7.69 10.87
C MET A 1 10.13 7.33 12.04
N GLU A 2 10.28 7.93 13.22
CA GLU A 2 9.47 7.61 14.41
C GLU A 2 7.96 7.84 14.23
N GLN A 3 7.57 8.91 13.53
CA GLN A 3 6.16 9.20 13.27
C GLN A 3 5.49 8.14 12.35
N LEU A 4 6.24 7.58 11.39
CA LEU A 4 5.76 6.50 10.52
C LEU A 4 5.60 5.20 11.30
N HIS A 5 6.57 4.89 12.17
CA HIS A 5 6.49 3.73 13.06
C HIS A 5 5.31 3.85 14.04
N PHE A 6 5.04 5.05 14.55
CA PHE A 6 3.88 5.30 15.40
C PHE A 6 2.56 5.03 14.66
N ILE A 7 2.46 5.45 13.40
CA ILE A 7 1.27 5.22 12.57
C ILE A 7 1.10 3.75 12.21
N THR A 8 2.16 3.03 11.81
CA THR A 8 2.02 1.58 11.53
C THR A 8 1.54 0.82 12.77
N LYS A 9 1.97 1.24 13.96
CA LYS A 9 1.52 0.68 15.25
C LYS A 9 0.08 1.05 15.59
N LEU A 10 -0.35 2.29 15.33
CA LEU A 10 -1.75 2.73 15.51
C LEU A 10 -2.71 1.99 14.56
N LEU A 11 -2.34 1.87 13.29
CA LEU A 11 -3.15 1.22 12.26
C LEU A 11 -3.19 -0.32 12.38
N ASP A 12 -2.49 -0.90 13.37
CA ASP A 12 -2.27 -2.35 13.56
C ASP A 12 -1.89 -3.07 12.24
N ILE A 13 -1.09 -2.41 11.40
CA ILE A 13 -0.64 -3.00 10.13
C ILE A 13 0.45 -4.03 10.46
N LYS A 14 0.05 -5.31 10.46
CA LYS A 14 0.92 -6.46 10.75
C LYS A 14 1.70 -6.96 9.54
N ASP A 15 1.35 -6.53 8.33
CA ASP A 15 1.99 -7.01 7.11
C ASP A 15 3.32 -6.26 6.86
N PRO A 16 4.47 -6.96 6.86
CA PRO A 16 5.78 -6.35 6.63
C PRO A 16 5.95 -5.79 5.19
N ASN A 17 5.09 -6.18 4.26
CA ASN A 17 5.12 -5.72 2.87
C ASN A 17 4.40 -4.38 2.67
N VAL A 18 3.67 -3.89 3.69
CA VAL A 18 3.06 -2.57 3.68
C VAL A 18 4.10 -1.55 4.14
N GLN A 19 4.44 -0.62 3.25
CA GLN A 19 5.36 0.48 3.54
C GLN A 19 4.62 1.81 3.44
N ILE A 20 4.68 2.61 4.51
CA ILE A 20 4.22 3.99 4.45
C ILE A 20 5.29 4.81 3.74
N LEU A 21 4.90 5.45 2.64
CA LEU A 21 5.77 6.29 1.83
C LEU A 21 5.80 7.72 2.36
N ASP A 22 4.62 8.26 2.66
CA ASP A 22 4.50 9.67 3.03
C ASP A 22 3.20 9.94 3.82
N ILE A 23 3.19 11.06 4.54
CA ILE A 23 2.03 11.56 5.29
C ILE A 23 1.84 13.04 4.92
N ILE A 24 0.74 13.34 4.26
CA ILE A 24 0.35 14.68 3.87
C ILE A 24 -0.71 15.18 4.84
N ASN A 25 -0.41 16.23 5.59
CA ASN A 25 -1.41 16.93 6.40
C ASN A 25 -2.09 17.97 5.51
N LYS A 26 -3.40 17.84 5.29
CA LYS A 26 -4.24 18.91 4.72
C LYS A 26 -5.01 19.57 5.85
N ASP A 27 -5.51 20.77 5.58
CA ASP A 27 -6.27 21.56 6.56
C ASP A 27 -7.52 20.82 7.08
N THR A 28 -8.12 19.97 6.23
CA THR A 28 -9.37 19.26 6.55
C THR A 28 -9.19 17.79 6.92
N HIS A 29 -8.07 17.17 6.55
CA HIS A 29 -7.82 15.74 6.77
C HIS A 29 -6.35 15.39 6.57
N LYS A 30 -5.93 14.24 7.10
CA LYS A 30 -4.59 13.69 6.85
C LYS A 30 -4.67 12.62 5.76
N GLU A 31 -3.72 12.61 4.85
CA GLU A 31 -3.57 11.55 3.84
C GLU A 31 -2.27 10.78 4.11
N ILE A 32 -2.41 9.48 4.37
CA ILE A 32 -1.28 8.56 4.53
C ILE A 32 -1.12 7.81 3.22
N ILE A 33 0.02 7.99 2.56
CA ILE A 33 0.35 7.27 1.32
C ILE A 33 1.11 6.00 1.70
N ALA A 34 0.54 4.85 1.37
CA ALA A 34 1.16 3.56 1.60
C ALA A 34 1.25 2.76 0.30
N LYS A 35 2.26 1.90 0.20
CA LYS A 35 2.36 0.90 -0.86
C LYS A 35 2.39 -0.50 -0.28
N LEU A 36 1.85 -1.44 -1.03
CA LEU A 36 1.93 -2.86 -0.77
C LEU A 36 2.77 -3.51 -1.87
N ASP A 37 3.97 -3.97 -1.52
CA ASP A 37 4.99 -4.44 -2.47
C ASP A 37 5.48 -5.84 -2.10
N TYR A 38 4.73 -6.85 -2.53
CA TYR A 38 5.14 -8.25 -2.39
C TYR A 38 6.25 -8.60 -3.39
N ASP A 39 7.01 -9.64 -3.06
CA ASP A 39 7.86 -10.30 -4.04
C ASP A 39 7.04 -11.00 -5.11
N ALA A 40 7.60 -11.07 -6.31
CA ALA A 40 6.86 -11.58 -7.45
C ALA A 40 6.67 -13.10 -7.32
N PRO A 41 5.41 -13.56 -7.21
CA PRO A 41 5.16 -14.99 -7.13
C PRO A 41 5.32 -15.64 -8.50
N SER A 42 5.32 -16.97 -8.51
CA SER A 42 5.25 -17.74 -9.76
C SER A 42 3.86 -17.65 -10.38
N CYS A 43 3.80 -17.62 -11.71
CA CYS A 43 2.57 -17.62 -12.48
C CYS A 43 1.83 -18.96 -12.28
N PRO A 44 0.55 -18.95 -11.86
CA PRO A 44 -0.20 -20.19 -11.62
C PRO A 44 -0.45 -20.99 -12.91
N GLU A 45 -0.42 -20.36 -14.08
CA GLU A 45 -0.70 -21.04 -15.36
C GLU A 45 0.55 -21.68 -15.99
N CYS A 46 1.71 -21.03 -15.91
CA CYS A 46 2.93 -21.49 -16.60
C CYS A 46 4.13 -21.74 -15.68
N GLY A 47 4.01 -21.53 -14.37
CA GLY A 47 5.09 -21.71 -13.40
C GLY A 47 6.23 -20.68 -13.46
N ASN A 48 6.26 -19.83 -14.50
CA ASN A 48 7.30 -18.81 -14.65
C ASN A 48 7.15 -17.67 -13.63
N GLN A 49 8.27 -17.07 -13.24
CA GLN A 49 8.26 -15.93 -12.32
C GLN A 49 7.56 -14.72 -12.95
N LEU A 50 6.59 -14.14 -12.23
CA LEU A 50 5.99 -12.88 -12.64
C LEU A 50 7.00 -11.74 -12.52
N LYS A 51 6.82 -10.64 -13.28
CA LYS A 51 7.59 -9.42 -13.01
C LYS A 51 6.70 -8.33 -12.41
N LYS A 52 7.33 -7.51 -11.57
CA LYS A 52 6.74 -6.26 -11.08
C LYS A 52 6.58 -5.30 -12.26
N TYR A 53 5.38 -4.76 -12.45
CA TYR A 53 5.07 -3.88 -13.58
C TYR A 53 4.84 -2.44 -13.09
N ASP A 54 3.61 -2.14 -12.69
CA ASP A 54 3.19 -0.85 -12.17
C ASP A 54 2.49 -1.02 -10.80
N PHE A 55 2.06 0.10 -10.23
CA PHE A 55 1.13 0.09 -9.10
C PHE A 55 -0.29 0.30 -9.62
N GLN A 56 -1.27 -0.33 -8.97
CA GLN A 56 -2.67 0.03 -9.17
C GLN A 56 -2.93 1.50 -8.79
N LYS A 57 -4.02 2.03 -9.34
CA LYS A 57 -4.63 3.26 -8.86
C LYS A 57 -4.80 3.18 -7.33
N PRO A 58 -4.41 4.22 -6.58
CA PRO A 58 -4.49 4.19 -5.14
C PRO A 58 -5.94 3.96 -4.69
N SER A 59 -6.11 2.98 -3.82
CA SER A 59 -7.39 2.72 -3.13
C SER A 59 -7.50 3.67 -1.95
N LYS A 60 -8.61 4.40 -1.86
CA LYS A 60 -8.89 5.31 -0.74
C LYS A 60 -9.61 4.53 0.34
N ILE A 61 -8.96 4.32 1.48
CA ILE A 61 -9.55 3.70 2.65
C ILE A 61 -9.81 4.81 3.65
N PRO A 62 -11.08 5.14 3.96
CA PRO A 62 -11.37 6.09 5.02
C PRO A 62 -10.91 5.48 6.35
N TYR A 63 -10.09 6.22 7.09
CA TYR A 63 -9.64 5.82 8.41
C TYR A 63 -10.01 6.92 9.40
N LEU A 64 -11.00 6.65 10.24
CA LEU A 64 -11.43 7.60 11.25
C LEU A 64 -10.58 7.36 12.50
N GLU A 65 -9.71 8.28 12.91
CA GLU A 65 -9.08 8.12 14.23
C GLU A 65 -8.86 9.38 15.09
N THR A 66 -9.28 9.17 16.34
CA THR A 66 -8.83 9.59 17.68
C THR A 66 -8.70 11.05 18.08
N THR A 67 -8.70 12.02 17.17
CA THR A 67 -8.62 13.47 17.56
C THR A 67 -9.60 14.39 16.83
N GLY A 68 -10.58 13.82 16.13
CA GLY A 68 -11.56 14.58 15.33
C GLY A 68 -11.06 14.99 13.94
N ILE A 69 -9.80 14.69 13.61
CA ILE A 69 -9.25 14.93 12.26
C ILE A 69 -9.42 13.66 11.42
N PRO A 70 -10.23 13.69 10.35
CA PRO A 70 -10.39 12.54 9.48
C PRO A 70 -9.06 12.19 8.80
N THR A 71 -8.75 10.89 8.74
CA THR A 71 -7.55 10.39 8.07
C THR A 71 -7.97 9.52 6.89
N ARG A 72 -7.18 9.52 5.82
CA ARG A 72 -7.42 8.72 4.63
C ARG A 72 -6.15 8.00 4.27
N ILE A 73 -6.24 6.70 4.07
CA ILE A 73 -5.11 5.90 3.62
C ILE A 73 -5.23 5.73 2.11
N LEU A 74 -4.21 6.17 1.39
CA LEU A 74 -4.04 5.95 -0.05
C LEU A 74 -3.13 4.75 -0.24
N LEU A 75 -3.71 3.56 -0.44
CA LEU A 75 -2.97 2.32 -0.61
C LEU A 75 -2.73 2.01 -2.09
N ARG A 76 -1.47 1.92 -2.50
CA ARG A 76 -1.04 1.50 -3.84
C ARG A 76 -0.60 0.04 -3.82
N LYS A 77 -1.33 -0.83 -4.53
CA LYS A 77 -0.99 -2.26 -4.62
C LYS A 77 -0.07 -2.52 -5.81
N ARG A 78 1.01 -3.29 -5.62
CA ARG A 78 1.90 -3.73 -6.70
C ARG A 78 1.15 -4.65 -7.66
N ARG A 79 1.33 -4.43 -8.97
CA ARG A 79 0.83 -5.32 -10.02
C ARG A 79 1.95 -6.21 -10.55
N PHE A 80 1.54 -7.41 -10.93
CA PHE A 80 2.39 -8.43 -11.51
C PHE A 80 1.88 -8.75 -12.90
N LYS A 81 2.80 -9.02 -13.83
CA LYS A 81 2.47 -9.46 -15.19
C LYS A 81 3.37 -10.63 -15.57
N CYS A 82 2.77 -11.66 -16.15
CA CYS A 82 3.47 -12.74 -16.82
C CYS A 82 3.70 -12.35 -18.28
N TYR A 83 4.96 -12.34 -18.72
CA TYR A 83 5.27 -12.07 -20.12
C TYR A 83 4.93 -13.25 -21.04
N HIS A 84 4.94 -14.48 -20.52
CA HIS A 84 4.60 -15.68 -21.29
C HIS A 84 3.10 -15.80 -21.51
N CYS A 85 2.30 -15.61 -20.45
CA CYS A 85 0.84 -15.68 -20.55
C CYS A 85 0.21 -14.37 -21.04
N SER A 86 0.99 -13.27 -21.10
CA SER A 86 0.49 -11.90 -21.32
C SER A 86 -0.63 -11.47 -20.36
N LYS A 87 -0.77 -12.17 -19.23
CA LYS A 87 -1.75 -11.96 -18.17
C LYS A 87 -1.09 -11.36 -16.93
#